data_AF-A0A819L1C6-F1
#
_entry.id   AF-A0A819L1C6-F1
#
_cell.length_a   1.000
_cell.length_b   1.000
_cell.length_c   1.000
_cell.angle_alpha   90.00
_cell.angle_beta   90.00
_cell.angle_gamma   90.00
#
_symmetry.space_group_name_H-M   'P 1'
#
loop_
_entity.id
_entity.type
_entity.pdbx_description
1 polymer ?
#
loop_
_entity_poly.entity_id
_entity_poly.type
_entity_poly.pdbx_seq_one_letter_code
_entity_poly.pdbx_strand_id
1 'polypeptide(L)'
;MSIKTKKIKILQNECRICGAPAEYTHFGVISCTPCKMLFKRNANTEKRAFVCNFNGQCEININNRHTCSSCRLAKCYKCGMSIDKLQESRYCKPKIKALVKVQGQQQPER
;
A
#
# COMPACT_ATOMS: atom_id res chain seq x y z
N MET A 1 30.45 28.83 3.13
CA MET A 1 29.45 28.31 2.18
C MET A 1 28.86 27.02 2.75
N SER A 2 27.66 27.08 3.34
CA SER A 2 27.05 25.92 4.00
C SER A 2 26.19 25.13 3.01
N ILE A 3 26.60 23.89 2.73
CA ILE A 3 25.86 22.95 1.88
C ILE A 3 24.57 22.59 2.62
N LYS A 4 23.45 23.19 2.23
CA LYS A 4 22.11 22.81 2.71
C LYS A 4 21.72 21.51 2.03
N THR A 5 21.98 20.37 2.66
CA THR A 5 21.46 19.07 2.23
C THR A 5 19.93 19.09 2.29
N LYS A 6 19.27 19.31 1.14
CA LYS A 6 17.82 19.15 1.02
C LYS A 6 17.49 17.68 1.25
N LYS A 7 16.94 17.35 2.43
CA LYS A 7 16.30 16.06 2.70
C LYS A 7 15.18 15.88 1.68
N ILE A 8 15.40 15.01 0.69
CA ILE A 8 14.33 14.56 -0.20
C ILE A 8 13.32 13.84 0.70
N LYS A 9 12.15 14.45 0.94
CA LYS A 9 11.00 13.73 1.51
C LYS A 9 10.59 12.70 0.46
N ILE A 10 11.10 11.48 0.60
CA ILE A 10 10.54 10.34 -0.10
C ILE A 10 9.07 10.30 0.32
N LEU A 11 8.16 10.49 -0.66
CA LEU A 11 6.73 10.23 -0.45
C LEU A 11 6.63 8.83 0.12
N GLN A 12 6.35 8.72 1.42
CA GLN A 12 6.15 7.45 2.09
C GLN A 12 4.96 6.81 1.39
N ASN A 13 5.22 5.77 0.60
CA ASN A 13 4.16 5.06 -0.08
C ASN A 13 3.42 4.22 0.97
N GLU A 14 2.11 4.35 1.02
CA GLU A 14 1.29 3.56 1.94
C GLU A 14 0.80 2.29 1.24
N CYS A 15 0.73 1.20 1.98
CA CYS A 15 0.17 -0.06 1.52
C CYS A 15 -1.29 0.15 1.10
N ARG A 16 -1.59 -0.10 -0.18
CA ARG A 16 -2.95 0.12 -0.74
C ARG A 16 -4.02 -0.78 -0.13
N ILE A 17 -3.62 -1.78 0.66
CA ILE A 17 -4.51 -2.75 1.29
C ILE A 17 -4.87 -2.31 2.72
N CYS A 18 -3.90 -1.93 3.54
CA CYS A 18 -4.11 -1.66 4.96
C CYS A 18 -3.59 -0.30 5.45
N GLY A 19 -3.01 0.52 4.58
CA GLY A 19 -2.47 1.85 4.93
C GLY A 19 -1.12 1.84 5.66
N ALA A 20 -0.58 0.66 6.03
CA ALA A 20 0.74 0.60 6.66
C ALA A 20 1.85 1.12 5.73
N PRO A 21 2.94 1.70 6.27
CA PRO A 21 4.08 2.11 5.45
C PRO A 21 4.59 0.98 4.55
N ALA A 22 4.89 1.31 3.30
CA ALA A 22 5.36 0.38 2.29
C ALA A 22 6.44 1.03 1.42
N GLU A 23 7.57 0.36 1.27
CA GLU A 23 8.68 0.85 0.47
C GLU A 23 8.70 0.27 -0.95
N TYR A 24 8.07 -0.90 -1.14
CA TYR A 24 8.19 -1.71 -2.34
C TYR A 24 6.82 -2.06 -2.94
N THR A 25 6.84 -2.37 -4.23
CA THR A 25 5.71 -3.04 -4.88
C THR A 25 5.86 -4.55 -4.76
N HIS A 26 4.82 -5.24 -4.28
CA HIS A 26 4.75 -6.70 -4.29
C HIS A 26 3.54 -7.14 -5.12
N PHE A 27 3.72 -8.14 -5.98
CA PHE A 27 2.65 -8.65 -6.83
C PHE A 27 1.98 -7.56 -7.69
N GLY A 28 2.74 -6.54 -8.09
CA GLY A 28 2.28 -5.41 -8.88
C GLY A 28 1.54 -4.30 -8.11
N VAL A 29 1.51 -4.32 -6.78
CA VAL A 29 0.84 -3.29 -5.95
C VAL A 29 1.76 -2.84 -4.81
N ILE A 30 1.79 -1.53 -4.53
CA ILE A 30 2.43 -0.97 -3.32
C ILE A 30 1.78 -1.59 -2.09
N SER A 31 2.54 -2.38 -1.35
CA SER A 31 2.02 -3.12 -0.20
C SER A 31 3.09 -3.40 0.83
N CYS A 32 2.67 -3.57 2.08
CA CYS A 32 3.56 -3.94 3.18
C CYS A 32 3.83 -5.45 3.20
N THR A 33 4.94 -5.87 3.81
CA THR A 33 5.36 -7.28 3.96
C THR A 33 4.26 -8.21 4.49
N PRO A 34 3.44 -7.83 5.49
CA PRO A 34 2.34 -8.67 5.94
C PRO A 34 1.28 -8.96 4.85
N CYS A 35 0.97 -7.99 3.99
CA CYS A 35 0.02 -8.18 2.88
C CYS A 35 0.64 -9.02 1.76
N LYS A 36 1.93 -8.83 1.45
CA LYS A 36 2.70 -9.70 0.56
C LYS A 36 2.60 -11.16 1.01
N MET A 37 2.88 -11.44 2.28
CA MET A 37 2.90 -12.81 2.80
C MET A 37 1.50 -13.45 2.79
N LEU A 38 0.47 -12.68 3.18
CA LEU A 38 -0.91 -13.15 3.08
C LEU A 38 -1.27 -13.52 1.65
N PHE A 39 -0.95 -12.66 0.68
CA PHE A 39 -1.26 -12.93 -0.72
C PHE A 39 -0.52 -14.18 -1.21
N LYS A 40 0.81 -14.26 -1.01
CA LYS A 40 1.62 -15.41 -1.44
C LYS A 40 1.12 -16.75 -0.91
N ARG A 41 0.71 -16.81 0.37
CA ARG A 41 0.22 -18.05 1.01
C ARG A 41 -1.13 -18.53 0.46
N ASN A 42 -1.92 -17.61 -0.09
CA ASN A 42 -3.33 -17.86 -0.38
C ASN A 42 -3.68 -17.70 -1.86
N ALA A 43 -2.75 -17.24 -2.68
CA ALA A 43 -3.01 -16.99 -4.09
C ALA A 43 -3.25 -18.25 -4.92
N ASN A 44 -2.68 -19.38 -4.49
CA ASN A 44 -2.82 -20.67 -5.16
C ASN A 44 -3.72 -21.65 -4.39
N THR A 45 -4.33 -21.21 -3.29
CA THR A 45 -5.14 -22.06 -2.42
C THR A 45 -6.61 -21.98 -2.82
N GLU A 46 -7.31 -23.12 -2.84
CA GLU A 46 -8.75 -23.15 -3.08
C GLU A 46 -9.52 -22.25 -2.10
N LYS A 47 -10.62 -21.65 -2.60
CA LYS A 47 -11.43 -20.61 -1.91
C LYS A 47 -11.98 -21.00 -0.52
N ARG A 48 -11.86 -22.26 -0.09
CA ARG A 48 -12.45 -22.81 1.14
C ARG A 48 -11.89 -22.22 2.45
N ALA A 49 -10.71 -21.60 2.45
CA ALA A 49 -10.07 -21.09 3.68
C ALA A 49 -10.44 -19.65 4.08
N PHE A 50 -11.29 -18.96 3.30
CA PHE A 50 -11.52 -17.51 3.47
C PHE A 50 -12.99 -17.17 3.71
N VAL A 51 -13.63 -17.82 4.68
CA VAL A 51 -14.96 -17.39 5.13
C VAL A 51 -14.83 -16.11 5.95
N CYS A 52 -15.67 -15.12 5.65
CA CYS A 52 -15.78 -13.91 6.46
C CYS A 52 -16.88 -14.07 7.50
N ASN A 53 -16.60 -13.70 8.75
CA ASN A 53 -17.58 -13.75 9.85
C ASN A 53 -18.47 -12.49 9.94
N PHE A 54 -18.24 -11.50 9.08
CA PHE A 54 -18.88 -10.18 9.13
C PHE A 54 -19.41 -9.75 7.73
N ASN A 55 -20.04 -10.68 7.02
CA ASN A 55 -20.74 -10.44 5.73
C ASN A 55 -19.85 -9.99 4.55
N GLY A 56 -18.53 -10.19 4.62
CA GLY A 56 -17.63 -9.90 3.50
C GLY A 56 -17.34 -8.42 3.28
N GLN A 57 -17.71 -7.54 4.23
CA GLN A 57 -17.58 -6.08 4.10
C GLN A 57 -16.64 -5.47 5.16
N CYS A 58 -15.70 -6.25 5.71
CA CYS A 58 -14.77 -5.72 6.70
C CYS A 58 -13.90 -4.61 6.11
N GLU A 59 -13.88 -3.45 6.77
CA GLU A 59 -12.91 -2.41 6.48
C GLU A 59 -11.51 -2.88 6.91
N ILE A 60 -10.51 -2.68 6.06
CA ILE A 60 -9.13 -3.10 6.32
C ILE A 60 -8.23 -1.88 6.49
N ASN A 61 -7.69 -1.71 7.70
CA ASN A 61 -6.73 -0.70 8.12
C ASN A 61 -5.55 -1.36 8.87
N ILE A 62 -4.58 -0.57 9.33
CA ILE A 62 -3.35 -1.09 9.96
C ILE A 62 -3.64 -1.85 11.26
N ASN A 63 -4.68 -1.45 11.99
CA ASN A 63 -5.05 -1.98 13.31
C ASN A 63 -5.88 -3.27 13.21
N ASN A 64 -6.79 -3.37 12.22
CA ASN A 64 -7.76 -4.46 12.10
C ASN A 64 -7.46 -5.46 10.95
N ARG A 65 -6.34 -5.30 10.23
CA ARG A 65 -5.96 -6.17 9.11
C ARG A 65 -5.77 -7.65 9.47
N HIS A 66 -5.74 -7.98 10.75
CA HIS A 66 -5.65 -9.36 11.24
C HIS A 66 -7.02 -9.98 11.58
N THR A 67 -8.07 -9.16 11.69
CA THR A 67 -9.43 -9.59 12.07
C THR A 67 -10.10 -10.44 11.00
N CYS A 68 -9.87 -10.15 9.71
CA CYS A 68 -10.49 -10.89 8.62
C CYS A 68 -9.52 -11.12 7.45
N SER A 69 -8.92 -12.30 7.42
CA SER A 69 -8.06 -12.75 6.30
C SER A 69 -8.81 -12.78 4.97
N SER A 70 -10.11 -13.12 5.00
CA SER A 70 -10.97 -13.17 3.81
C SER A 70 -11.11 -11.82 3.12
N CYS A 71 -11.64 -10.82 3.82
CA CYS A 71 -11.83 -9.48 3.27
C CYS A 71 -10.49 -8.82 2.89
N ARG A 72 -9.43 -9.10 3.66
CA ARG A 72 -8.10 -8.61 3.34
C ARG A 72 -7.56 -9.20 2.04
N LEU A 73 -7.68 -10.51 1.84
CA LEU A 73 -7.28 -11.17 0.61
C LEU A 73 -8.13 -10.70 -0.58
N ALA A 74 -9.45 -10.57 -0.41
CA ALA A 74 -10.33 -10.00 -1.42
C ALA A 74 -9.89 -8.58 -1.83
N LYS A 75 -9.50 -7.75 -0.85
CA LYS A 75 -8.95 -6.41 -1.09
C LYS A 75 -7.62 -6.47 -1.85
N CYS A 76 -6.73 -7.44 -1.56
CA CYS A 76 -5.50 -7.65 -2.33
C CYS A 76 -5.78 -7.84 -3.83
N TYR A 77 -6.70 -8.75 -4.18
CA TYR A 77 -7.12 -8.97 -5.56
C TYR A 77 -7.79 -7.73 -6.18
N LYS A 78 -8.69 -7.08 -5.44
CA LYS A 78 -9.39 -5.86 -5.90
C LYS A 78 -8.42 -4.71 -6.20
N CYS A 79 -7.31 -4.62 -5.46
CA CYS A 79 -6.25 -3.65 -5.72
C CYS A 79 -5.31 -4.05 -6.89
N GLY A 80 -5.48 -5.23 -7.48
CA GLY A 80 -4.75 -5.68 -8.65
C GLY A 80 -3.49 -6.50 -8.36
N MET A 81 -3.37 -7.09 -7.15
CA MET A 81 -2.33 -8.07 -6.88
C MET A 81 -2.54 -9.32 -7.73
N SER A 82 -1.50 -9.76 -8.44
CA SER A 82 -1.50 -11.00 -9.22
C SER A 82 -0.21 -11.76 -9.02
N ILE A 83 -0.30 -13.10 -9.03
CA ILE A 83 0.86 -13.99 -9.03
C ILE A 83 1.68 -13.84 -10.32
N ASP A 84 1.10 -13.37 -11.42
CA ASP A 84 1.89 -13.15 -12.65
C ASP A 84 2.84 -11.95 -12.54
N LYS A 85 2.66 -11.10 -11.52
CA LYS A 85 3.42 -9.87 -11.30
C LYS A 85 4.51 -10.05 -10.24
N LEU A 86 5.33 -11.09 -10.38
CA LEU A 86 6.36 -11.49 -9.40
C LEU A 86 7.49 -10.48 -9.17
N GLN A 87 7.60 -9.44 -10.00
CA GLN A 87 8.69 -8.47 -9.89
C GLN A 87 8.54 -7.60 -8.64
N GLU A 88 9.39 -7.82 -7.65
CA GLU A 88 9.57 -6.92 -6.51
C GLU A 88 10.49 -5.79 -6.93
N SER A 89 9.93 -4.58 -7.08
CA SER A 89 10.69 -3.41 -7.47
C SER A 89 10.60 -2.34 -6.39
N ARG A 90 11.71 -1.62 -6.19
CA ARG A 90 11.71 -0.31 -5.50
C ARG A 90 10.99 0.77 -6.32
N TYR A 91 10.45 0.42 -7.48
CA TYR A 91 9.86 1.34 -8.43
C TYR A 91 8.44 1.72 -8.02
N CYS A 92 8.34 2.39 -6.88
CA CYS A 92 7.25 3.33 -6.66
C CYS A 92 7.53 4.53 -7.57
N LYS A 93 7.33 4.43 -8.90
CA LYS A 93 7.23 5.65 -9.70
C LYS A 93 6.00 6.38 -9.15
N PRO A 94 6.13 7.53 -8.47
CA PRO A 94 4.98 8.39 -8.35
C PRO A 94 4.52 8.61 -9.79
N LYS A 95 3.25 8.32 -10.09
CA LYS A 95 2.67 8.89 -11.30
C LYS A 95 2.78 10.39 -11.08
N ILE A 96 3.80 11.03 -11.66
CA ILE A 96 3.93 12.48 -11.72
C ILE A 96 2.80 12.95 -12.66
N LYS A 97 1.58 12.91 -12.15
CA LYS A 97 0.40 13.63 -12.65
C LYS A 97 -0.20 14.51 -11.55
N ALA A 98 0.35 14.49 -10.33
CA ALA A 98 0.12 15.50 -9.33
C ALA A 98 1.37 16.38 -9.23
N LEU A 99 1.56 17.26 -10.22
CA LEU A 99 2.32 18.48 -10.01
C LEU A 99 1.70 19.16 -8.80
N VAL A 100 2.49 19.22 -7.74
CA VAL A 100 2.30 20.07 -6.57
C VAL A 100 1.91 21.47 -7.03
N LYS A 101 0.62 21.82 -6.97
CA LYS A 101 0.20 23.22 -6.85
C LYS A 101 0.14 23.55 -5.36
N VAL A 102 1.30 23.69 -4.73
CA VAL A 102 1.38 24.49 -3.50
C VAL A 102 1.57 25.92 -4.00
N GLN A 103 0.44 26.59 -4.26
CA GLN A 103 0.45 28.04 -4.39
C GLN A 103 0.86 28.61 -3.04
N GLY A 104 1.91 29.42 -3.04
CA GLY A 104 2.50 29.99 -1.83
C GLY A 104 1.48 30.79 -1.03
N GLN A 105 1.54 30.63 0.28
CA GLN A 105 1.04 31.63 1.21
C GLN A 105 2.23 32.06 2.08
N GLN A 106 2.76 33.24 1.78
CA GLN A 106 3.52 34.04 2.73
C GLN A 106 2.57 34.38 3.88
N GLN A 107 2.99 34.12 5.12
CA GLN A 107 2.45 34.85 6.27
C GLN A 107 3.48 35.93 6.64
N PRO A 108 3.09 37.21 6.73
CA PRO A 108 3.98 38.28 7.16
C PRO A 108 4.28 38.16 8.66
N GLU A 109 5.55 38.34 9.01
CA GLU A 109 5.98 38.68 10.37
C GLU A 109 5.37 40.03 10.78
N ARG A 110 4.85 40.10 12.00
CA ARG A 110 4.81 41.33 12.78
C ARG A 110 5.15 41.01 14.23
#